data_AF-A0A6A6RWZ7-F1
#
_entry.id   AF-A0A6A6RWZ7-F1
#
_cell.length_a   1.000
_cell.length_b   1.000
_cell.length_c   1.000
_cell.angle_alpha   90.00
_cell.angle_beta   90.00
_cell.angle_gamma   90.00
#
_symmetry.space_group_name_H-M   'P 1'
#
loop_
_entity.id
_entity.type
_entity.pdbx_description
1 polymer ?
#
loop_
_entity_poly.entity_id
_entity_poly.type
_entity_poly.pdbx_seq_one_letter_code
_entity_poly.pdbx_strand_id
1 'polypeptide(L)'
;MSSASTAQDVLLSQKKLPDVLYCVAGGTAYELGFLIDMEPEQLERCMNNNYYSSLYPARSILKAWIEDDRTSTETPSKPKLRKIVFVNSSASLVPTPGYVAYSAGKCAQRALADTLRTEVLRYNNPKSTYTVQCVFAHNFITPTFIEEQKNKPYLTKRIEGTTGELEELEKTGKFPYAAKIAPEIVAAIHKGDFAVMDGRFEPQFCWAISIGASPKRGLGIWDTCLALLAFLVWPFIRWSNDKEAEGDAYRPESNEQGK
;
A
#
# COMPACT_ATOMS: atom_id res chain seq x y z
N MET A 1 -15.18 8.06 -10.43
CA MET A 1 -13.90 8.84 -10.43
C MET A 1 -13.75 9.51 -9.08
N SER A 2 -12.56 9.46 -8.48
CA SER A 2 -12.24 10.18 -7.24
C SER A 2 -12.31 11.69 -7.48
N SER A 3 -13.26 12.39 -6.88
CA SER A 3 -13.38 13.85 -6.97
C SER A 3 -13.03 14.50 -5.64
N ALA A 4 -12.27 15.60 -5.71
CA ALA A 4 -11.92 16.40 -4.54
C ALA A 4 -13.15 17.00 -3.85
N SER A 5 -14.15 17.46 -4.63
CA SER A 5 -15.39 18.02 -4.08
C SER A 5 -16.19 16.96 -3.35
N THR A 6 -16.39 15.79 -3.98
CA THR A 6 -17.13 14.68 -3.37
C THR A 6 -16.50 14.23 -2.05
N ALA A 7 -15.18 14.12 -1.98
CA ALA A 7 -14.50 13.75 -0.72
C ALA A 7 -14.73 14.78 0.39
N GLN A 8 -14.73 16.06 0.05
CA GLN A 8 -15.02 17.15 0.98
C GLN A 8 -16.49 17.13 1.43
N ASP A 9 -17.42 17.00 0.48
CA ASP A 9 -18.87 17.00 0.75
C ASP A 9 -19.27 15.83 1.65
N VAL A 10 -18.76 14.62 1.36
CA VAL A 10 -19.00 13.42 2.17
C VAL A 10 -18.44 13.61 3.59
N LEU A 11 -17.24 14.19 3.73
CA LEU A 11 -16.66 14.45 5.04
C LEU A 11 -17.50 15.46 5.84
N LEU A 12 -17.90 16.57 5.23
CA LEU A 12 -18.69 17.62 5.89
C LEU A 12 -20.11 17.17 6.21
N SER A 13 -20.64 16.16 5.51
CA SER A 13 -21.94 15.57 5.83
C SER A 13 -21.95 14.69 7.09
N GLN A 14 -20.77 14.33 7.63
CA GLN A 14 -20.69 13.49 8.83
C GLN A 14 -21.10 14.29 10.08
N LYS A 15 -21.88 13.66 10.97
CA LYS A 15 -22.34 14.29 12.22
C LYS A 15 -21.20 14.72 13.15
N LYS A 16 -20.07 14.03 13.07
CA LYS A 16 -18.88 14.28 13.89
C LYS A 16 -17.65 14.21 12.99
N LEU A 17 -16.71 15.12 13.22
CA LEU A 17 -15.39 15.07 12.60
C LEU A 17 -14.61 13.85 13.14
N PRO A 18 -14.23 12.88 12.28
CA PRO A 18 -13.54 11.68 12.73
C PRO A 18 -12.12 12.00 13.18
N ASP A 19 -11.59 11.29 14.17
CA ASP A 19 -10.22 11.46 14.66
C ASP A 19 -9.19 10.66 13.83
N VAL A 20 -9.66 9.65 13.09
CA VAL A 20 -8.82 8.78 12.25
C VAL A 20 -9.44 8.64 10.87
N LEU A 21 -8.63 8.81 9.83
CA LEU A 21 -8.98 8.51 8.44
C LEU A 21 -8.19 7.29 7.95
N TYR A 22 -8.91 6.31 7.40
CA TYR A 22 -8.33 5.17 6.68
C TYR A 22 -8.53 5.33 5.18
N CYS A 23 -7.45 5.54 4.44
CA CYS A 23 -7.47 5.56 2.98
C CYS A 23 -7.26 4.13 2.45
N VAL A 24 -8.35 3.36 2.39
CA VAL A 24 -8.35 1.93 2.03
C VAL A 24 -8.65 1.66 0.55
N ALA A 25 -9.52 2.48 -0.05
CA ALA A 25 -9.99 2.26 -1.41
C ALA A 25 -8.83 2.24 -2.42
N GLY A 26 -8.80 1.20 -3.24
CA GLY A 26 -7.76 0.96 -4.24
C GLY A 26 -7.67 -0.53 -4.59
N GLY A 27 -6.76 -0.87 -5.48
CA GLY A 27 -6.59 -2.21 -6.04
C GLY A 27 -6.26 -2.16 -7.53
N THR A 28 -6.13 -3.33 -8.14
CA THR A 28 -5.86 -3.46 -9.58
C THR A 28 -6.51 -4.74 -10.13
N ALA A 29 -7.83 -4.72 -10.30
CA ALA A 29 -8.53 -5.84 -10.93
C ALA A 29 -8.38 -5.82 -12.47
N TYR A 30 -8.27 -4.61 -13.04
CA TYR A 30 -8.36 -4.36 -14.49
C TYR A 30 -7.26 -3.44 -15.04
N GLU A 31 -6.33 -2.99 -14.19
CA GLU A 31 -5.21 -2.11 -14.57
C GLU A 31 -3.86 -2.85 -14.44
N LEU A 32 -3.86 -4.10 -14.89
CA LEU A 32 -2.70 -5.00 -14.98
C LEU A 32 -2.26 -5.09 -16.44
N GLY A 33 -0.97 -5.31 -16.65
CA GLY A 33 -0.41 -5.46 -17.98
C GLY A 33 1.00 -4.90 -18.11
N PHE A 34 1.63 -5.17 -19.24
CA PHE A 34 2.86 -4.50 -19.61
C PHE A 34 2.53 -3.15 -20.23
N LEU A 35 3.46 -2.19 -20.11
CA LEU A 35 3.21 -0.80 -20.49
C LEU A 35 2.71 -0.64 -21.94
N ILE A 36 3.21 -1.46 -22.85
CA ILE A 36 2.87 -1.39 -24.29
C ILE A 36 1.47 -1.94 -24.61
N ASP A 37 0.90 -2.75 -23.71
CA ASP A 37 -0.40 -3.43 -23.92
C ASP A 37 -1.55 -2.70 -23.22
N MET A 38 -1.24 -1.65 -22.44
CA MET A 38 -2.23 -0.92 -21.65
C MET A 38 -2.77 0.27 -22.42
N GLU A 39 -4.09 0.44 -22.38
CA GLU A 39 -4.75 1.65 -22.87
C GLU A 39 -4.46 2.84 -21.94
N PRO A 40 -4.29 4.06 -22.47
CA PRO A 40 -4.05 5.26 -21.66
C PRO A 40 -5.07 5.45 -20.53
N GLU A 41 -6.34 5.14 -20.78
CA GLU A 41 -7.41 5.25 -19.79
C GLU A 41 -7.23 4.29 -18.61
N GLN A 42 -6.60 3.12 -18.81
CA GLN A 42 -6.27 2.21 -17.71
C GLN A 42 -5.20 2.81 -16.80
N LEU A 43 -4.21 3.50 -17.38
CA LEU A 43 -3.16 4.20 -16.61
C LEU A 43 -3.76 5.32 -15.75
N GLU A 44 -4.63 6.15 -16.34
CA GLU A 44 -5.32 7.24 -15.64
C GLU A 44 -6.26 6.71 -14.56
N ARG A 45 -7.04 5.68 -14.88
CA ARG A 45 -7.96 5.04 -13.94
C ARG A 45 -7.22 4.45 -12.75
N CYS A 46 -6.05 3.86 -12.96
CA CYS A 46 -5.22 3.34 -11.88
C CYS A 46 -4.79 4.44 -10.90
N MET A 47 -4.35 5.60 -11.41
CA MET A 47 -4.02 6.77 -10.58
C MET A 47 -5.23 7.29 -9.80
N ASN A 48 -6.40 7.35 -10.44
CA ASN A 48 -7.66 7.71 -9.77
C ASN A 48 -7.99 6.75 -8.62
N ASN A 49 -7.88 5.44 -8.87
CA ASN A 49 -8.27 4.41 -7.91
C ASN A 49 -7.28 4.27 -6.74
N ASN A 50 -5.99 4.54 -6.93
CA ASN A 50 -4.96 4.25 -5.94
C ASN A 50 -4.30 5.49 -5.31
N TYR A 51 -4.12 6.57 -6.08
CA TYR A 51 -3.49 7.80 -5.59
C TYR A 51 -4.53 8.86 -5.21
N TYR A 52 -5.36 9.29 -6.16
CA TYR A 52 -6.32 10.38 -5.92
C TYR A 52 -7.43 10.00 -4.93
N SER A 53 -7.83 8.72 -4.91
CA SER A 53 -8.72 8.15 -3.89
C SER A 53 -8.21 8.32 -2.46
N SER A 54 -6.89 8.50 -2.28
CA SER A 54 -6.25 8.72 -0.98
C SER A 54 -5.89 10.18 -0.75
N LEU A 55 -5.38 10.87 -1.79
CA LEU A 55 -4.97 12.27 -1.72
C LEU A 55 -6.13 13.18 -1.32
N TYR A 56 -7.28 13.03 -1.98
CA TYR A 56 -8.39 13.96 -1.77
C TYR A 56 -9.01 13.83 -0.37
N PRO A 57 -9.35 12.64 0.15
CA PRO A 57 -9.81 12.51 1.53
C PRO A 57 -8.78 12.98 2.55
N ALA A 58 -7.49 12.64 2.37
CA ALA A 58 -6.42 13.05 3.28
C ALA A 58 -6.30 14.58 3.34
N ARG A 59 -6.34 15.26 2.19
CA ARG A 59 -6.34 16.72 2.14
C ARG A 59 -7.58 17.32 2.81
N SER A 60 -8.76 16.78 2.54
CA SER A 60 -10.02 17.29 3.09
C SER A 60 -10.07 17.14 4.61
N ILE A 61 -9.70 15.97 5.15
CA ILE A 61 -9.71 15.75 6.60
C ILE A 61 -8.67 16.61 7.32
N LEU A 62 -7.48 16.77 6.74
CA LEU A 62 -6.42 17.57 7.35
C LEU A 62 -6.83 19.04 7.47
N LYS A 63 -7.46 19.59 6.43
CA LYS A 63 -8.02 20.96 6.47
C LYS A 63 -9.09 21.10 7.55
N ALA A 64 -9.99 20.11 7.66
CA ALA A 64 -11.06 20.13 8.66
C ALA A 64 -10.52 20.05 10.10
N TRP A 65 -9.51 19.21 10.36
CA TRP A 65 -8.87 19.12 11.68
C TRP A 65 -8.15 20.41 12.09
N ILE A 66 -7.40 21.01 11.17
CA ILE A 66 -6.70 22.27 11.43
C ILE A 66 -7.70 23.38 11.74
N GLU A 67 -8.83 23.42 11.03
CA GLU A 67 -9.89 24.40 11.28
C GLU A 67 -10.62 24.14 12.61
N ASP A 68 -10.87 22.88 12.97
CA ASP A 68 -11.42 22.50 14.29
C ASP A 68 -10.49 22.97 15.42
N ASP A 69 -9.17 22.76 15.29
CA ASP A 69 -8.19 23.24 16.26
C ASP A 69 -8.16 24.77 16.36
N ARG A 70 -8.33 25.48 15.24
CA ARG A 70 -8.33 26.95 15.20
C ARG A 70 -9.57 27.54 15.86
N THR A 71 -10.73 26.93 15.65
CA THR A 71 -12.03 27.47 16.07
C THR A 71 -12.49 26.95 17.43
N SER A 72 -12.04 25.78 17.87
CA SER A 72 -12.36 25.23 19.20
C SER A 72 -11.87 26.15 20.31
N THR A 73 -12.76 26.54 21.23
CA THR A 73 -12.40 27.26 22.45
C THR A 73 -11.87 26.33 23.54
N GLU A 74 -12.10 25.02 23.41
CA GLU A 74 -11.68 24.02 24.38
C GLU A 74 -10.24 23.56 24.11
N THR A 75 -9.44 23.48 25.18
CA THR A 75 -8.15 22.79 25.18
C THR A 75 -8.30 21.54 26.03
N PRO A 76 -8.28 20.34 25.44
CA PRO A 76 -8.42 19.10 26.20
C PRO A 76 -7.21 18.86 27.11
N SER A 77 -7.39 18.07 28.17
CA SER A 77 -6.30 17.71 29.09
C SER A 77 -5.19 16.88 28.42
N LYS A 78 -5.51 16.21 27.32
CA LYS A 78 -4.57 15.53 26.43
C LYS A 78 -4.90 15.89 24.99
N PRO A 79 -3.90 16.15 24.13
CA PRO A 79 -4.14 16.42 22.72
C PRO A 79 -4.92 15.27 22.05
N LYS A 80 -5.93 15.61 21.24
CA LYS A 80 -6.64 14.64 20.39
C LYS A 80 -5.66 14.05 19.39
N LEU A 81 -5.70 12.73 19.19
CA LEU A 81 -4.89 12.08 18.16
C LEU A 81 -5.63 12.19 16.82
N ARG A 82 -5.05 12.94 15.88
CA ARG A 82 -5.49 13.03 14.49
C ARG A 82 -4.60 12.16 13.63
N LYS A 83 -5.16 11.12 13.02
CA LYS A 83 -4.36 10.08 12.34
C LYS A 83 -4.85 9.80 10.93
N ILE A 84 -3.93 9.81 9.96
CA ILE A 84 -4.18 9.30 8.61
C ILE A 84 -3.45 7.98 8.44
N VAL A 85 -4.16 6.95 8.00
CA VAL A 85 -3.61 5.64 7.66
C VAL A 85 -3.82 5.40 6.17
N PHE A 86 -2.73 5.37 5.40
CA PHE A 86 -2.77 4.98 3.99
C PHE A 86 -2.64 3.47 3.86
N VAL A 87 -3.54 2.81 3.12
CA VAL A 87 -3.40 1.40 2.77
C VAL A 87 -2.69 1.28 1.43
N ASN A 88 -1.39 1.03 1.51
CA ASN A 88 -0.49 0.82 0.40
C ASN A 88 -0.23 -0.70 0.21
N SER A 89 0.72 -1.05 -0.65
CA SER A 89 1.07 -2.40 -1.05
C SER A 89 2.59 -2.57 -1.13
N SER A 90 3.07 -3.80 -0.95
CA SER A 90 4.45 -4.17 -1.28
C SER A 90 4.82 -3.88 -2.74
N ALA A 91 3.85 -3.74 -3.65
CA ALA A 91 4.08 -3.31 -5.03
C ALA A 91 4.67 -1.88 -5.15
N SER A 92 4.61 -1.07 -4.07
CA SER A 92 5.32 0.22 -3.97
C SER A 92 6.77 0.10 -3.48
N LEU A 93 7.16 -1.10 -3.03
CA LEU A 93 8.47 -1.39 -2.47
C LEU A 93 9.32 -2.15 -3.47
N VAL A 94 8.73 -3.14 -4.13
CA VAL A 94 9.39 -3.99 -5.13
C VAL A 94 8.66 -3.84 -6.46
N PRO A 95 9.31 -3.31 -7.51
CA PRO A 95 8.70 -3.26 -8.84
C PRO A 95 8.58 -4.67 -9.41
N THR A 96 7.51 -4.94 -10.15
CA THR A 96 7.28 -6.23 -10.80
C THR A 96 6.62 -6.01 -12.16
N PRO A 97 7.12 -6.64 -13.23
CA PRO A 97 6.50 -6.58 -14.55
C PRO A 97 5.01 -6.97 -14.50
N GLY A 98 4.17 -6.28 -15.26
CA GLY A 98 2.72 -6.45 -15.25
C GLY A 98 1.97 -5.57 -14.24
N TYR A 99 2.67 -4.90 -13.32
CA TYR A 99 2.09 -3.93 -12.39
C TYR A 99 2.44 -2.47 -12.69
N VAL A 100 2.92 -2.13 -13.89
CA VAL A 100 3.47 -0.80 -14.16
C VAL A 100 2.54 0.35 -13.72
N ALA A 101 1.24 0.25 -14.02
CA ALA A 101 0.25 1.23 -13.57
C ALA A 101 -0.01 1.18 -12.07
N TYR A 102 -0.16 -0.03 -11.50
CA TYR A 102 -0.48 -0.22 -10.08
C TYR A 102 0.67 0.20 -9.16
N SER A 103 1.89 -0.27 -9.45
CA SER A 103 3.11 0.14 -8.75
C SER A 103 3.32 1.65 -8.84
N ALA A 104 3.09 2.29 -9.99
CA ALA A 104 3.18 3.75 -10.09
C ALA A 104 2.22 4.47 -9.13
N GLY A 105 0.93 4.08 -9.12
CA GLY A 105 -0.06 4.67 -8.22
C GLY A 105 0.26 4.44 -6.73
N LYS A 106 0.72 3.23 -6.37
CA LYS A 106 1.11 2.87 -5.00
C LYS A 106 2.43 3.53 -4.58
N CYS A 107 3.38 3.72 -5.48
CA CYS A 107 4.59 4.53 -5.25
C CYS A 107 4.25 6.01 -5.01
N ALA A 108 3.33 6.58 -5.81
CA ALA A 108 2.85 7.95 -5.58
C ALA A 108 2.14 8.10 -4.23
N GLN A 109 1.31 7.12 -3.85
CA GLN A 109 0.67 7.07 -2.52
C GLN A 109 1.72 6.93 -1.39
N ARG A 110 2.79 6.17 -1.61
CA ARG A 110 3.90 6.04 -0.66
C ARG A 110 4.61 7.38 -0.46
N ALA A 111 4.98 8.05 -1.55
CA ALA A 111 5.63 9.35 -1.51
C ALA A 111 4.77 10.40 -0.78
N LEU A 112 3.44 10.35 -0.99
CA LEU A 112 2.48 11.16 -0.25
C LEU A 112 2.53 10.86 1.26
N ALA A 113 2.52 9.58 1.66
CA ALA A 113 2.58 9.19 3.06
C ALA A 113 3.89 9.60 3.74
N ASP A 114 5.04 9.34 3.08
CA ASP A 114 6.37 9.71 3.58
C ASP A 114 6.49 11.22 3.80
N THR A 115 6.01 12.01 2.83
CA THR A 115 6.01 13.48 2.90
C THR A 115 5.05 13.98 3.98
N LEU A 116 3.81 13.50 4.00
CA LEU A 116 2.82 13.95 4.96
C LEU A 116 3.20 13.61 6.40
N ARG A 117 3.93 12.52 6.65
CA ARG A 117 4.34 12.18 8.03
C ARG A 117 5.12 13.30 8.72
N THR A 118 5.92 14.05 7.98
CA THR A 118 6.69 15.18 8.53
C THR A 118 5.94 16.49 8.35
N GLU A 119 5.24 16.66 7.23
CA GLU A 119 4.45 17.87 6.96
C GLU A 119 3.38 18.11 8.03
N VAL A 120 2.66 17.07 8.46
CA VAL A 120 1.57 17.23 9.44
C VAL A 120 2.06 17.62 10.83
N LEU A 121 3.33 17.35 11.17
CA LEU A 121 3.89 17.68 12.48
C LEU A 121 3.90 19.19 12.74
N ARG A 122 3.89 20.00 11.68
CA ARG A 122 3.77 21.46 11.75
C ARG A 122 2.49 21.94 12.43
N TYR A 123 1.47 21.09 12.46
CA TYR A 123 0.16 21.40 13.03
C TYR A 123 -0.01 20.86 14.46
N ASN A 124 0.98 20.13 15.00
CA ASN A 124 0.95 19.69 16.39
C ASN A 124 0.84 20.88 17.34
N ASN A 125 -0.11 20.82 18.26
CA ASN A 125 -0.40 21.87 19.22
C ASN A 125 -1.03 21.27 20.49
N PRO A 126 -1.28 22.07 21.55
CA PRO A 126 -1.88 21.54 22.79
C PRO A 126 -3.24 20.85 22.62
N LYS A 127 -3.98 21.12 21.52
CA LYS A 127 -5.30 20.53 21.25
C LYS A 127 -5.22 19.22 20.47
N SER A 128 -4.28 19.09 19.54
CA SER A 128 -4.17 17.91 18.67
C SER A 128 -2.73 17.52 18.37
N THR A 129 -2.50 16.21 18.26
CA THR A 129 -1.29 15.60 17.71
C THR A 129 -1.63 14.90 16.41
N TYR A 130 -0.91 15.22 15.34
CA TYR A 130 -1.11 14.73 13.99
C TYR A 130 -0.09 13.65 13.64
N THR A 131 -0.57 12.55 13.08
CA THR A 131 0.28 11.40 12.71
C THR A 131 -0.15 10.81 11.37
N VAL A 132 0.81 10.24 10.65
CA VAL A 132 0.58 9.48 9.42
C VAL A 132 1.23 8.13 9.56
N GLN A 133 0.50 7.07 9.18
CA GLN A 133 1.02 5.71 9.04
C GLN A 133 0.70 5.19 7.63
N CYS A 134 1.50 4.26 7.15
CA CYS A 134 1.37 3.65 5.84
C CYS A 134 1.42 2.13 6.00
N VAL A 135 0.35 1.44 5.61
CA VAL A 135 0.29 -0.02 5.57
C VAL A 135 0.94 -0.50 4.28
N PHE A 136 1.90 -1.40 4.37
CA PHE A 136 2.51 -2.08 3.22
C PHE A 136 2.02 -3.51 3.17
N ALA A 137 0.81 -3.72 2.65
CA ALA A 137 0.23 -5.05 2.58
C ALA A 137 0.89 -5.88 1.45
N HIS A 138 1.23 -7.12 1.76
CA HIS A 138 1.60 -8.13 0.77
C HIS A 138 0.35 -8.87 0.28
N ASN A 139 0.47 -9.76 -0.70
CA ASN A 139 -0.68 -10.48 -1.25
C ASN A 139 -1.48 -11.23 -0.16
N PHE A 140 -2.80 -11.10 -0.20
CA PHE A 140 -3.77 -11.80 0.64
C PHE A 140 -5.07 -11.97 -0.14
N ILE A 141 -5.82 -13.03 0.15
CA ILE A 141 -7.00 -13.39 -0.63
C ILE A 141 -8.16 -12.43 -0.30
N THR A 142 -8.68 -11.82 -1.37
CA THR A 142 -9.85 -10.94 -1.40
C THR A 142 -10.65 -11.22 -2.68
N PRO A 143 -11.91 -10.75 -2.77
CA PRO A 143 -12.63 -10.76 -4.04
C PRO A 143 -11.86 -10.06 -5.17
N THR A 144 -11.18 -8.94 -4.87
CA THR A 144 -10.33 -8.22 -5.82
C THR A 144 -9.15 -9.06 -6.28
N PHE A 145 -8.47 -9.76 -5.37
CA PHE A 145 -7.36 -10.66 -5.72
C PHE A 145 -7.82 -11.77 -6.69
N ILE A 146 -8.98 -12.39 -6.43
CA ILE A 146 -9.52 -13.45 -7.30
C ILE A 146 -9.81 -12.91 -8.71
N GLU A 147 -10.36 -11.70 -8.80
CA GLU A 147 -10.63 -11.05 -10.09
C GLU A 147 -9.34 -10.65 -10.81
N GLU A 148 -8.39 -10.06 -10.08
CA GLU A 148 -7.05 -9.70 -10.55
C GLU A 148 -6.32 -10.90 -11.16
N GLN A 149 -6.41 -12.09 -10.55
CA GLN A 149 -5.77 -13.30 -11.08
C GLN A 149 -6.27 -13.72 -12.47
N LYS A 150 -7.47 -13.30 -12.90
CA LYS A 150 -7.97 -13.63 -14.25
C LYS A 150 -7.26 -12.82 -15.34
N ASN A 151 -6.87 -11.58 -15.04
CA ASN A 151 -6.30 -10.64 -15.99
C ASN A 151 -4.78 -10.46 -15.83
N LYS A 152 -4.20 -11.00 -14.75
CA LYS A 152 -2.79 -10.84 -14.42
C LYS A 152 -1.88 -11.56 -15.43
N PRO A 153 -0.87 -10.88 -16.01
CA PRO A 153 0.11 -11.51 -16.87
C PRO A 153 0.79 -12.70 -16.19
N TYR A 154 1.07 -13.75 -16.96
CA TYR A 154 1.63 -14.99 -16.41
C TYR A 154 3.03 -14.79 -15.79
N LEU A 155 3.87 -13.93 -16.37
CA LEU A 155 5.14 -13.51 -15.77
C LEU A 155 4.96 -12.94 -14.36
N THR A 156 3.96 -12.07 -14.17
CA THR A 156 3.65 -11.50 -12.85
C THR A 156 3.26 -12.61 -11.87
N LYS A 157 2.41 -13.56 -12.28
CA LYS A 157 2.03 -14.70 -11.44
C LYS A 157 3.22 -15.52 -11.00
N ARG A 158 4.18 -15.80 -11.91
CA ARG A 158 5.40 -16.55 -11.57
C ARG A 158 6.27 -15.83 -10.56
N ILE A 159 6.52 -14.55 -10.76
CA ILE A 159 7.34 -13.74 -9.85
C ILE A 159 6.69 -13.67 -8.46
N GLU A 160 5.37 -13.57 -8.40
CA GLU A 160 4.64 -13.55 -7.12
C GLU A 160 4.42 -14.94 -6.49
N GLY A 161 4.67 -16.01 -7.23
CA GLY A 161 4.31 -17.37 -6.80
C GLY A 161 2.81 -17.60 -6.69
N THR A 162 2.02 -17.01 -7.61
CA THR A 162 0.55 -17.12 -7.68
C THR A 162 0.04 -17.88 -8.91
N THR A 163 0.86 -18.77 -9.49
CA THR A 163 0.48 -19.57 -10.67
C THR A 163 -0.47 -20.73 -10.38
N GLY A 164 -0.53 -21.21 -9.14
CA GLY A 164 -1.40 -22.32 -8.74
C GLY A 164 -2.86 -21.92 -8.59
N GLU A 165 -3.73 -22.91 -8.53
CA GLU A 165 -5.16 -22.72 -8.26
C GLU A 165 -5.39 -22.11 -6.88
N LEU A 166 -6.52 -21.43 -6.68
CA LEU A 166 -6.82 -20.73 -5.43
C LEU A 166 -6.72 -21.66 -4.20
N GLU A 167 -7.16 -22.91 -4.35
CA GLU A 167 -7.07 -23.95 -3.31
C GLU A 167 -5.63 -24.33 -2.96
N GLU A 168 -4.73 -24.33 -3.95
CA GLU A 168 -3.30 -24.60 -3.73
C GLU A 168 -2.63 -23.42 -3.05
N LEU A 169 -2.93 -22.20 -3.51
CA LEU A 169 -2.45 -20.96 -2.91
C LEU A 169 -2.88 -20.85 -1.44
N GLU A 170 -4.12 -21.25 -1.12
CA GLU A 170 -4.61 -21.33 0.25
C GLU A 170 -3.81 -22.33 1.11
N LYS A 171 -3.55 -23.53 0.58
CA LYS A 171 -2.77 -24.58 1.28
C LYS A 171 -1.33 -24.17 1.56
N THR A 172 -0.73 -23.29 0.76
CA THR A 172 0.63 -22.80 1.02
C THR A 172 0.77 -22.01 2.32
N GLY A 173 -0.33 -21.45 2.84
CA GLY A 173 -0.32 -20.54 3.99
C GLY A 173 0.31 -19.17 3.73
N LYS A 174 0.87 -18.95 2.53
CA LYS A 174 1.52 -17.68 2.13
C LYS A 174 0.52 -16.57 1.86
N PHE A 175 -0.67 -16.93 1.39
CA PHE A 175 -1.75 -16.02 0.99
C PHE A 175 -2.98 -16.20 1.90
N PRO A 176 -2.94 -15.70 3.15
CA PRO A 176 -4.09 -15.74 4.06
C PRO A 176 -5.25 -14.89 3.53
N TYR A 177 -6.46 -15.14 4.02
CA TYR A 177 -7.63 -14.30 3.73
C TYR A 177 -7.59 -12.97 4.50
N ALA A 178 -8.30 -11.97 3.96
CA ALA A 178 -8.45 -10.66 4.60
C ALA A 178 -8.94 -10.73 6.06
N ALA A 179 -9.80 -11.70 6.39
CA ALA A 179 -10.30 -11.89 7.77
C ALA A 179 -9.19 -12.18 8.78
N LYS A 180 -8.07 -12.78 8.35
CA LYS A 180 -6.89 -13.02 9.18
C LYS A 180 -5.95 -11.82 9.21
N ILE A 181 -5.74 -11.17 8.06
CA ILE A 181 -4.79 -10.04 7.95
C ILE A 181 -5.32 -8.76 8.59
N ALA A 182 -6.61 -8.47 8.48
CA ALA A 182 -7.16 -7.20 8.97
C ALA A 182 -6.94 -6.99 10.49
N PRO A 183 -7.19 -7.98 11.38
CA PRO A 183 -6.86 -7.85 12.81
C PRO A 183 -5.37 -7.62 13.08
N GLU A 184 -4.49 -8.30 12.34
CA GLU A 184 -3.03 -8.12 12.49
C GLU A 184 -2.58 -6.71 12.10
N ILE A 185 -3.11 -6.17 11.00
CA ILE A 185 -2.83 -4.80 10.55
C ILE A 185 -3.37 -3.78 11.58
N VAL A 186 -4.57 -3.97 12.10
CA VAL A 186 -5.13 -3.09 13.14
C VAL A 186 -4.26 -3.11 14.40
N ALA A 187 -3.83 -4.29 14.84
CA ALA A 187 -2.90 -4.41 15.97
C ALA A 187 -1.54 -3.75 15.68
N ALA A 188 -1.03 -3.84 14.45
CA ALA A 188 0.20 -3.19 14.05
C ALA A 188 0.07 -1.65 13.99
N ILE A 189 -1.07 -1.11 13.55
CA ILE A 189 -1.35 0.35 13.57
C ILE A 189 -1.25 0.90 14.99
N HIS A 190 -1.69 0.13 15.99
CA HIS A 190 -1.66 0.55 17.40
C HIS A 190 -0.24 0.71 17.95
N LYS A 191 0.78 0.12 17.31
CA LYS A 191 2.19 0.27 17.70
C LYS A 191 2.73 1.68 17.42
N GLY A 192 2.09 2.43 16.53
CA GLY A 192 2.46 3.82 16.22
C GLY A 192 3.64 3.99 15.24
N ASP A 193 4.20 2.89 14.71
CA ASP A 193 5.22 2.94 13.67
C ASP A 193 4.67 3.53 12.37
N PHE A 194 5.48 4.27 11.62
CA PHE A 194 5.10 4.78 10.31
C PHE A 194 4.75 3.64 9.34
N ALA A 195 5.65 2.67 9.20
CA ALA A 195 5.44 1.50 8.35
C ALA A 195 4.71 0.41 9.11
N VAL A 196 3.51 0.07 8.63
CA VAL A 196 2.64 -0.95 9.20
C VAL A 196 2.61 -2.16 8.27
N MET A 197 2.84 -3.34 8.81
CA MET A 197 2.82 -4.61 8.08
C MET A 197 2.28 -5.70 8.99
N ASP A 198 1.81 -6.79 8.39
CA ASP A 198 1.48 -8.01 9.13
C ASP A 198 2.75 -8.76 9.58
N GLY A 199 2.56 -9.88 10.29
CA GLY A 199 3.66 -10.63 10.90
C GLY A 199 4.53 -11.42 9.92
N ARG A 200 4.17 -11.52 8.63
CA ARG A 200 4.87 -12.36 7.66
C ARG A 200 6.24 -11.81 7.29
N PHE A 201 7.13 -12.68 6.83
CA PHE A 201 8.51 -12.31 6.53
C PHE A 201 8.61 -11.46 5.26
N GLU A 202 7.84 -11.80 4.23
CA GLU A 202 7.88 -11.19 2.90
C GLU A 202 7.63 -9.68 2.90
N PRO A 203 6.52 -9.14 3.45
CA PRO A 203 6.30 -7.69 3.51
C PRO A 203 7.44 -6.98 4.27
N GLN A 204 7.91 -7.57 5.35
CA GLN A 204 8.98 -7.00 6.18
C GLN A 204 10.33 -6.98 5.46
N PHE A 205 10.63 -8.03 4.70
CA PHE A 205 11.83 -8.11 3.88
C PHE A 205 11.77 -7.12 2.72
N CYS A 206 10.64 -7.03 2.01
CA CYS A 206 10.39 -6.00 0.99
C CYS A 206 10.56 -4.59 1.55
N TRP A 207 10.04 -4.33 2.75
CA TRP A 207 10.25 -3.06 3.44
C TRP A 207 11.72 -2.78 3.66
N ALA A 208 12.47 -3.75 4.21
CA ALA A 208 13.89 -3.59 4.52
C ALA A 208 14.75 -3.20 3.32
N ILE A 209 14.44 -3.73 2.13
CA ILE A 209 15.11 -3.38 0.86
C ILE A 209 14.83 -1.93 0.48
N SER A 210 13.60 -1.47 0.72
CA SER A 210 13.08 -0.24 0.15
C SER A 210 12.85 0.86 1.17
N ILE A 211 13.40 0.76 2.40
CA ILE A 211 13.21 1.75 3.48
C ILE A 211 13.59 3.16 3.00
N GLY A 212 14.72 3.32 2.33
CA GLY A 212 15.22 4.64 1.92
C GLY A 212 15.34 5.59 3.12
N ALA A 213 14.71 6.76 3.01
CA ALA A 213 14.68 7.78 4.06
C ALA A 213 13.50 7.64 5.04
N SER A 214 12.62 6.64 4.85
CA SER A 214 11.52 6.37 5.77
C SER A 214 12.06 5.88 7.13
N PRO A 215 11.36 6.17 8.24
CA PRO A 215 11.83 5.76 9.56
C PRO A 215 11.71 4.25 9.72
N LYS A 216 12.69 3.65 10.41
CA LYS A 216 12.63 2.23 10.81
C LYS A 216 11.57 2.04 11.90
N ARG A 217 11.04 0.83 11.99
CA ARG A 217 10.03 0.43 13.00
C ARG A 217 10.70 0.19 14.36
N GLY A 218 10.05 0.63 15.44
CA GLY A 218 10.57 0.54 16.80
C GLY A 218 11.98 1.13 16.94
N LEU A 219 12.89 0.37 17.56
CA LEU A 219 14.32 0.75 17.66
C LEU A 219 15.11 0.53 16.35
N GLY A 220 14.47 0.01 15.30
CA GLY A 220 15.09 -0.23 14.00
C GLY A 220 16.05 -1.41 13.94
N ILE A 221 16.23 -2.18 15.01
CA ILE A 221 17.11 -3.36 15.07
C ILE A 221 16.70 -4.38 14.01
N TRP A 222 15.44 -4.81 14.03
CA TRP A 222 14.92 -5.81 13.10
C TRP A 222 15.00 -5.37 11.63
N ASP A 223 14.57 -4.14 11.34
CA ASP A 223 14.66 -3.56 10.00
C ASP A 223 16.12 -3.45 9.51
N THR A 224 17.08 -3.23 10.42
CA THR A 224 18.51 -3.19 10.07
C THR A 224 19.06 -4.58 9.79
N CYS A 225 18.72 -5.58 10.61
CA CYS A 225 19.10 -6.97 10.34
C CYS A 225 18.55 -7.46 8.99
N LEU A 226 17.28 -7.17 8.70
CA LEU A 226 16.68 -7.51 7.41
C LEU A 226 17.32 -6.75 6.25
N ALA A 227 17.72 -5.49 6.44
CA ALA A 227 18.41 -4.73 5.39
C ALA A 227 19.81 -5.30 5.09
N LEU A 228 20.54 -5.78 6.11
CA LEU A 228 21.82 -6.48 5.92
C LEU A 228 21.63 -7.83 5.21
N LEU A 229 20.59 -8.59 5.60
CA LEU A 229 20.24 -9.82 4.90
C LEU A 229 19.86 -9.53 3.44
N ALA A 230 19.06 -8.50 3.20
CA ALA A 230 18.66 -8.06 1.88
C ALA A 230 19.85 -7.64 1.03
N PHE A 231 20.84 -6.93 1.58
CA PHE A 231 22.06 -6.58 0.88
C PHE A 231 22.78 -7.82 0.30
N LEU A 232 22.76 -8.94 1.03
CA LEU A 232 23.38 -10.19 0.58
C LEU A 232 22.48 -10.99 -0.38
N VAL A 233 21.19 -11.08 -0.10
CA VAL A 233 20.26 -12.00 -0.80
C VAL A 233 19.58 -11.36 -2.01
N TRP A 234 19.30 -10.05 -1.95
CA TRP A 234 18.55 -9.34 -2.99
C TRP A 234 19.17 -9.40 -4.38
N PRO A 235 20.51 -9.33 -4.57
CA PRO A 235 21.10 -9.48 -5.90
C PRO A 235 20.71 -10.80 -6.58
N PHE A 236 20.63 -11.90 -5.83
CA PHE A 236 20.24 -13.21 -6.36
C PHE A 236 18.74 -13.27 -6.71
N ILE A 237 17.88 -12.71 -5.86
CA ILE A 237 16.44 -12.60 -6.14
C ILE A 237 16.21 -11.76 -7.39
N ARG A 238 16.87 -10.60 -7.48
CA ARG A 238 16.81 -9.73 -8.66
C ARG A 238 17.25 -10.47 -9.92
N TRP A 239 18.38 -11.17 -9.88
CA TRP A 239 18.84 -11.96 -11.04
C TRP A 239 17.85 -13.07 -11.43
N SER A 240 17.22 -13.71 -10.45
CA SER A 240 16.16 -14.69 -10.72
C SER A 240 14.96 -14.03 -11.42
N ASN A 241 14.51 -12.88 -10.94
CA ASN A 241 13.39 -12.15 -11.54
C ASN A 241 13.74 -11.64 -12.96
N ASP A 242 14.96 -11.15 -13.16
CA ASP A 242 15.44 -10.72 -14.48
C ASP A 242 15.45 -11.89 -15.48
N LYS A 243 15.89 -13.08 -15.04
CA LYS A 243 15.83 -14.32 -15.86
C LYS A 243 14.40 -14.76 -16.17
N GLU A 244 13.47 -14.61 -15.22
CA GLU A 244 12.06 -14.88 -15.47
C GLU A 244 11.50 -13.94 -16.55
N ALA A 245 11.90 -12.67 -16.57
CA ALA A 245 11.46 -11.68 -17.56
C ALA A 245 12.18 -11.80 -18.92
N GLU A 246 13.41 -12.31 -18.95
CA GLU A 246 14.22 -12.38 -20.16
C GLU A 246 13.56 -13.26 -21.23
N GLY A 247 13.25 -12.65 -22.38
CA GLY A 247 12.62 -13.31 -23.53
C GLY A 247 11.17 -13.75 -23.29
N ASP A 248 10.53 -13.30 -22.20
CA ASP A 248 9.20 -13.76 -21.80
C ASP A 248 8.13 -13.54 -22.88
N ALA A 249 8.14 -12.37 -23.53
CA ALA A 249 7.23 -12.05 -24.63
C ALA A 249 7.31 -12.99 -25.86
N TYR A 250 8.34 -13.83 -25.94
CA TYR A 250 8.54 -14.80 -27.02
C TYR A 250 8.40 -16.26 -26.56
N ARG A 251 7.98 -16.50 -25.31
CA ARG A 251 7.77 -17.85 -24.79
C ARG A 251 6.50 -18.45 -25.40
N PRO A 252 6.52 -19.75 -25.79
CA PRO A 252 5.32 -20.39 -26.31
C PRO A 252 4.23 -20.47 -25.23
N GLU A 253 3.01 -20.06 -25.56
CA GLU A 253 1.85 -20.12 -24.64
C GLU A 253 1.61 -21.52 -24.04
N SER A 254 1.99 -22.58 -24.77
CA SER A 254 1.90 -23.98 -24.32
C SER A 254 2.79 -24.32 -23.11
N ASN A 255 3.82 -23.51 -22.84
CA ASN A 255 4.69 -23.66 -21.67
C ASN A 255 4.20 -22.87 -20.45
N GLU A 256 3.22 -21.97 -20.64
CA GLU A 256 2.67 -21.12 -19.58
C GLU A 256 1.41 -21.71 -18.95
N GLN A 257 0.65 -22.50 -19.71
CA GLN A 257 -0.55 -23.21 -19.22
C GLN A 257 -0.26 -24.68 -18.86
N GLY A 258 1.01 -25.03 -18.61
CA GLY A 258 1.46 -26.42 -18.53
C GLY A 258 0.83 -27.22 -17.38
N LYS A 259 -0.12 -28.08 -17.74
CA LYS A 259 -0.55 -29.36 -17.12
C LYS A 259 -0.93 -29.37 -15.64
#